data_AF-A0A7K3LRR6-F1
#
_entry.id   AF-A0A7K3LRR6-F1
#
_cell.length_a   1.000
_cell.length_b   1.000
_cell.length_c   1.000
_cell.angle_alpha   90.00
_cell.angle_beta   90.00
_cell.angle_gamma   90.00
#
_symmetry.space_group_name_H-M   'P 1'
#
loop_
_entity.id
_entity.type
_entity.pdbx_description
1 polymer ?
#
loop_
_entity_poly.entity_id
_entity_poly.type
_entity_poly.pdbx_seq_one_letter_code
_entity_poly.pdbx_strand_id
1 'polypeptide(L)'
;MHKPAPTVPLIVLTDDAVVRSYAEHLFDADVPLAVISAAYSDVVPYMLGNNGHTVALVADIDDPAQLADAILTVERRLGTVGAVVRYASDVPTAPVPHAA
;
A
#
# COMPACT_ATOMS: atom_id res chain seq x y z
N MET A 1 -3.63 26.10 -10.16
CA MET A 1 -2.71 25.31 -9.31
C MET A 1 -3.29 23.91 -9.21
N HIS A 2 -2.73 22.93 -9.93
CA HIS A 2 -3.09 21.52 -9.72
C HIS A 2 -2.47 21.11 -8.38
N LYS A 3 -3.30 20.79 -7.38
CA LYS A 3 -2.82 20.12 -6.17
C LYS A 3 -2.27 18.76 -6.65
N PRO A 4 -1.01 18.40 -6.36
CA PRO A 4 -0.52 17.07 -6.72
C PRO A 4 -1.47 16.04 -6.10
N ALA A 5 -1.83 15.01 -6.87
CA ALA A 5 -2.63 13.92 -6.35
C ALA A 5 -1.92 13.34 -5.11
N PRO A 6 -2.67 12.92 -4.07
CA PRO A 6 -2.06 12.28 -2.92
C PRO A 6 -1.25 11.08 -3.39
N THR A 7 0.02 11.03 -2.98
CA THR A 7 0.92 9.92 -3.29
C THR A 7 0.70 8.82 -2.27
N VAL A 8 0.45 7.60 -2.74
CA VAL A 8 0.13 6.45 -1.90
C VAL A 8 1.24 5.40 -2.02
N PRO A 9 1.71 4.80 -0.91
CA PRO A 9 2.59 3.65 -0.98
C PRO A 9 1.79 2.37 -1.30
N LEU A 10 2.29 1.58 -2.25
CA LEU A 10 1.82 0.22 -2.49
C LEU A 10 2.72 -0.76 -1.72
N ILE A 11 2.17 -1.38 -0.69
CA ILE A 11 2.86 -2.34 0.16
C ILE A 11 2.59 -3.76 -0.33
N VAL A 12 3.67 -4.48 -0.64
CA VAL A 12 3.61 -5.87 -1.05
C VAL A 12 3.80 -6.74 0.18
N LEU A 13 2.72 -7.38 0.63
CA LEU A 13 2.77 -8.29 1.76
C LEU A 13 3.27 -9.66 1.29
N THR A 14 4.42 -10.05 1.84
CA THR A 14 5.01 -11.38 1.73
C THR A 14 5.32 -11.87 3.15
N ASP A 15 6.32 -12.73 3.33
CA ASP A 15 6.80 -13.17 4.64
C ASP A 15 7.71 -12.15 5.35
N ASP A 16 7.98 -10.98 4.75
CA ASP A 16 8.81 -9.94 5.38
C ASP A 16 8.07 -9.22 6.51
N ALA A 17 8.46 -9.52 7.75
CA ALA A 17 7.85 -8.98 8.96
C ALA A 17 8.03 -7.45 9.09
N VAL A 18 9.10 -6.87 8.54
CA VAL A 18 9.34 -5.42 8.61
C VAL A 18 8.34 -4.69 7.71
N VAL A 19 8.13 -5.21 6.50
CA VAL A 19 7.15 -4.67 5.55
C VAL A 19 5.73 -4.77 6.11
N ARG A 20 5.40 -5.91 6.74
CA ARG A 20 4.11 -6.08 7.43
C ARG A 20 3.91 -5.09 8.57
N SER A 21 4.91 -4.97 9.45
CA SER A 21 4.87 -4.01 10.57
C SER A 21 4.70 -2.58 10.08
N TYR A 22 5.31 -2.24 8.95
CA TYR A 22 5.16 -0.94 8.31
C TYR A 22 3.74 -0.71 7.78
N ALA A 23 3.14 -1.70 7.10
CA ALA A 23 1.75 -1.61 6.65
C ALA A 23 0.76 -1.46 7.82
N GLU A 24 0.94 -2.24 8.89
CA GLU A 24 0.15 -2.14 10.12
C GLU A 24 0.26 -0.73 10.73
N HIS A 25 1.49 -0.20 10.85
CA HIS A 25 1.71 1.15 11.38
C HIS A 25 0.99 2.23 10.57
N LEU A 26 1.06 2.18 9.23
CA LEU A 26 0.36 3.13 8.37
C LEU A 26 -1.16 3.02 8.51
N PHE A 27 -1.68 1.80 8.56
CA PHE A 27 -3.10 1.52 8.70
C PHE A 27 -3.65 2.01 10.04
N ASP A 28 -2.97 1.71 11.15
CA ASP A 28 -3.34 2.14 12.50
C ASP A 28 -3.28 3.68 12.66
N ALA A 29 -2.38 4.33 11.90
CA ALA A 29 -2.25 5.78 11.87
C ALA A 29 -3.25 6.49 10.91
N ASP A 30 -4.16 5.74 10.27
CA ASP A 30 -5.12 6.23 9.26
C ASP A 30 -4.43 6.96 8.08
N VAL A 31 -3.18 6.56 7.77
CA VAL A 31 -2.43 7.09 6.62
C VAL A 31 -2.86 6.32 5.36
N PRO A 32 -3.16 7.00 4.24
CA PRO A 32 -3.56 6.32 3.02
C PRO A 32 -2.49 5.34 2.52
N LEU A 33 -2.89 4.08 2.30
CA LEU A 33 -2.01 3.02 1.80
C LEU A 33 -2.75 2.05 0.87
N ALA A 34 -2.00 1.37 0.03
CA ALA A 34 -2.48 0.17 -0.66
C ALA A 34 -1.69 -1.05 -0.20
N VAL A 35 -2.38 -2.18 -0.04
CA VAL A 35 -1.76 -3.48 0.27
C VAL A 35 -2.11 -4.51 -0.79
N ILE A 36 -1.12 -5.31 -1.17
CA ILE A 36 -1.27 -6.41 -2.14
C ILE A 36 -0.58 -7.66 -1.60
N SER A 37 -1.25 -8.81 -1.72
CA SER A 37 -0.67 -10.13 -1.42
C SER A 37 -1.22 -11.17 -2.38
N ALA A 38 -0.48 -12.26 -2.59
CA ALA A 38 -1.03 -13.45 -3.22
C ALA A 38 -1.99 -14.21 -2.28
N ALA A 39 -1.85 -14.04 -0.96
CA ALA A 39 -2.66 -14.72 0.04
C ALA A 39 -3.81 -13.82 0.53
N TYR A 40 -5.04 -14.29 0.37
CA TYR A 40 -6.23 -13.58 0.83
C TYR A 40 -6.19 -13.27 2.33
N SER A 41 -5.66 -14.18 3.15
CA SER A 41 -5.55 -14.01 4.61
C SER A 41 -4.72 -12.79 5.02
N ASP A 42 -3.73 -12.39 4.23
CA ASP A 42 -2.86 -11.25 4.57
C ASP A 42 -3.57 -9.91 4.37
N VAL A 43 -4.52 -9.82 3.44
CA VAL A 43 -5.18 -8.56 3.09
C VAL A 43 -6.50 -8.33 3.82
N VAL A 44 -7.11 -9.39 4.35
CA VAL A 44 -8.39 -9.33 5.09
C VAL A 44 -8.40 -8.28 6.22
N PRO A 45 -7.37 -8.16 7.07
CA PRO A 45 -7.36 -7.15 8.13
C PRO A 45 -7.56 -5.72 7.61
N TYR A 46 -6.94 -5.42 6.46
CA TYR A 46 -6.99 -4.11 5.80
C TYR A 46 -8.31 -3.86 5.05
N MET A 47 -9.09 -4.91 4.76
CA MET A 47 -10.42 -4.77 4.15
C MET A 47 -11.49 -4.39 5.17
N LEU A 48 -11.36 -4.85 6.41
CA LEU A 48 -12.41 -4.78 7.44
C LEU A 48 -12.38 -3.49 8.27
N GLY A 49 -11.21 -2.86 8.43
CA GLY A 49 -11.04 -1.63 9.23
C GLY A 49 -10.86 -0.34 8.41
N ASN A 50 -11.18 -0.38 7.11
CA ASN A 50 -10.85 0.69 6.19
C ASN A 50 -11.87 1.85 6.25
N ASN A 51 -11.47 3.01 6.76
CA ASN A 51 -12.26 4.27 6.72
C ASN A 51 -12.37 4.90 5.31
N GLY A 52 -11.99 4.17 4.26
CA GLY A 52 -11.89 4.66 2.87
C GLY A 52 -10.48 5.08 2.46
N HIS A 53 -9.50 4.96 3.36
CA HIS A 53 -8.09 5.33 3.13
C HIS A 53 -7.20 4.16 2.72
N THR A 54 -7.75 2.95 2.55
CA THR A 54 -6.98 1.76 2.20
C THR A 54 -7.49 1.10 0.93
N VAL A 55 -6.60 0.54 0.11
CA VAL A 55 -6.97 -0.37 -0.97
C VAL A 55 -6.27 -1.70 -0.73
N ALA A 56 -7.05 -2.75 -0.49
CA ALA A 56 -6.54 -4.10 -0.23
C ALA A 56 -6.89 -5.01 -1.42
N LEU A 57 -5.88 -5.62 -2.04
CA LEU A 57 -6.02 -6.42 -3.26
C LEU A 57 -5.33 -7.77 -3.12
N VAL A 58 -5.96 -8.82 -3.66
CA VAL A 58 -5.30 -10.12 -3.84
C VAL A 58 -4.86 -10.25 -5.29
N ALA A 59 -3.58 -10.49 -5.51
CA ALA A 59 -3.00 -10.69 -6.83
C ALA A 59 -1.66 -11.42 -6.75
N ASP A 60 -1.30 -12.13 -7.81
CA ASP A 60 0.07 -12.65 -7.95
C ASP A 60 1.03 -11.49 -8.26
N ILE A 61 2.00 -11.28 -7.38
CA ILE A 61 2.95 -10.17 -7.45
C ILE A 61 4.07 -10.47 -8.45
N ASP A 62 4.32 -11.76 -8.74
CA ASP A 62 5.33 -12.19 -9.70
C ASP A 62 4.77 -12.24 -11.13
N ASP A 63 3.45 -12.10 -11.30
CA ASP A 63 2.80 -11.84 -12.57
C ASP A 63 2.76 -10.32 -12.86
N PRO A 64 3.53 -9.82 -13.85
CA PRO A 64 3.61 -8.40 -14.14
C PRO A 64 2.28 -7.78 -14.61
N ALA A 65 1.39 -8.58 -15.22
CA ALA A 65 0.09 -8.07 -15.68
C ALA A 65 -0.83 -7.82 -14.49
N GLN A 66 -0.86 -8.76 -13.53
CA GLN A 66 -1.67 -8.61 -12.32
C GLN A 66 -1.17 -7.47 -11.42
N LEU A 67 0.15 -7.30 -11.30
CA LEU A 67 0.73 -6.17 -10.57
C LEU A 67 0.39 -4.83 -11.22
N ALA A 68 0.45 -4.74 -12.55
CA ALA A 68 0.08 -3.51 -13.27
C ALA A 68 -1.41 -3.15 -13.07
N ASP A 69 -2.31 -4.15 -13.16
CA ASP A 69 -3.74 -3.94 -12.92
C ASP A 69 -4.05 -3.54 -11.47
N ALA A 70 -3.29 -4.07 -10.50
CA ALA A 70 -3.39 -3.67 -9.11
C ALA A 70 -2.97 -2.21 -8.91
N ILE A 71 -1.84 -1.78 -9.49
CA ILE A 71 -1.40 -0.38 -9.46
C ILE A 71 -2.48 0.52 -10.06
N LEU A 72 -2.99 0.21 -11.25
CA LEU A 72 -4.05 1.00 -11.88
C LEU A 72 -5.32 1.08 -11.02
N THR A 73 -5.64 0.03 -10.28
CA THR A 73 -6.78 0.01 -9.36
C THR A 73 -6.57 0.92 -8.16
N VAL A 74 -5.36 0.94 -7.59
CA VAL A 74 -4.98 1.85 -6.51
C VAL A 74 -5.03 3.29 -7.00
N GLU A 75 -4.45 3.58 -8.15
CA GLU A 75 -4.38 4.94 -8.71
C GLU A 75 -5.76 5.54 -8.98
N ARG A 76 -6.70 4.72 -9.46
CA ARG A 76 -8.09 5.15 -9.67
C ARG A 76 -8.86 5.41 -8.39
N ARG A 77 -8.51 4.74 -7.28
CA ARG A 77 -9.29 4.77 -6.03
C ARG A 77 -8.73 5.72 -4.99
N LEU A 78 -7.41 5.76 -4.84
CA LEU A 78 -6.75 6.39 -3.69
C LEU A 78 -5.80 7.52 -4.10
N GLY A 79 -5.15 7.39 -5.26
CA GLY A 79 -4.17 8.36 -5.74
C GLY A 79 -2.94 7.68 -6.33
N THR A 80 -2.04 8.46 -6.94
CA THR A 80 -0.86 7.96 -7.65
C THR A 80 0.02 7.11 -6.75
N VAL A 81 0.48 5.95 -7.24
CA VAL A 81 1.42 5.10 -6.51
C VAL A 81 2.81 5.71 -6.60
N GLY A 82 3.35 6.18 -5.47
CA GLY A 82 4.67 6.84 -5.46
C GLY A 82 5.83 5.92 -5.11
N ALA A 83 5.56 4.82 -4.43
CA ALA A 83 6.55 3.85 -4.01
C ALA A 83 5.91 2.47 -3.93
N VAL A 84 6.67 1.45 -4.30
CA VAL A 84 6.35 0.05 -4.05
C VAL A 84 7.30 -0.44 -2.97
N VAL A 85 6.75 -0.89 -1.85
CA VAL A 85 7.53 -1.40 -0.70
C VAL A 85 7.37 -2.90 -0.66
N ARG A 86 8.42 -3.63 -1.07
CA ARG A 86 8.40 -5.10 -1.13
C ARG A 86 9.38 -5.75 -0.15
N TYR A 87 10.46 -5.05 0.17
CA TYR A 87 11.49 -5.53 1.07
C TYR A 87 11.73 -4.54 2.21
N ALA A 88 12.29 -5.02 3.33
CA ALA A 88 12.69 -4.15 4.45
C ALA A 88 13.54 -2.94 4.03
N SER A 89 14.40 -3.09 3.01
CA SER A 89 15.24 -2.01 2.47
C SER A 89 14.46 -0.88 1.79
N ASP A 90 13.23 -1.16 1.33
CA ASP A 90 12.36 -0.17 0.69
C ASP A 90 11.59 0.67 1.73
N VAL A 91 11.58 0.23 3.00
CA VAL A 91 10.86 0.92 4.07
C VAL A 91 11.53 2.26 4.36
N PRO A 92 10.80 3.39 4.29
CA PRO A 92 11.37 4.69 4.55
C PRO A 92 11.96 4.76 5.96
N THR A 93 13.25 5.10 6.07
CA THR A 93 13.96 5.23 7.35
C THR A 93 13.76 6.60 8.00
N ALA A 94 13.10 7.53 7.30
CA ALA A 94 12.82 8.88 7.76
C ALA A 94 11.30 9.10 7.87
N PRO A 95 10.81 9.86 8.87
CA PRO A 95 9.40 10.17 9.00
C PRO A 95 8.92 10.93 7.75
N VAL A 96 7.85 10.42 7.13
CA VAL A 96 7.16 11.11 6.03
C VAL A 96 6.77 12.52 6.48
N PRO A 97 7.22 13.59 5.79
CA PRO A 97 6.85 14.94 6.17
C PRO A 97 5.35 15.12 5.93
N HIS A 98 4.61 15.34 7.03
CA HIS A 98 3.24 15.82 6.98
C HIS A 98 3.26 17.22 6.35
N ALA A 99 2.70 17.37 5.16
CA ALA A 99 2.52 18.69 4.56
C ALA A 99 1.47 19.44 5.38
N ALA A 100 1.93 20.48 6.10
CA ALA A 100 1.12 21.43 6.86
C ALA A 100 0.15 22.23 5.97
#